data_AF-A0A061HIP8-F1
#
_entry.id   AF-A0A061HIP8-F1
#
_cell.length_a   1.000
_cell.length_b   1.000
_cell.length_c   1.000
_cell.angle_alpha   90.00
_cell.angle_beta   90.00
_cell.angle_gamma   90.00
#
_symmetry.space_group_name_H-M   'P 1'
#
loop_
_entity.id
_entity.type
_entity.pdbx_description
1 polymer ?
#
loop_
_entity_poly.entity_id
_entity_poly.type
_entity_poly.pdbx_seq_one_letter_code
_entity_poly.pdbx_strand_id
1 'polypeptide(L)'
;MMKDPFFKFGVTTFALPSYLQLLPLSILRLYRQILEFCAITLSLYINSAIPAVVISGIFGPRIFGLSAEPWYWPSFWGSFSNVLERGLDGFWGGFWHQSFRIVFTTPTRYLIKNDYLKPHSSAAMLCSLIVAFCLSALMHWAGCIVFFINTNAVRMALFFIIQPMGILIQKALCATVQPYLNKIPQDIRYAGNFLYVLVWLFLTSNLFIEELVRGGTCLLPAFPISIMQGLGISETGSGWWSWPQLYIRWHTGDKWWTSGLTI
;
A
#
# COMPACT_ATOMS: atom_id res chain seq x y z
N MET A 1 -6.77 13.45 -10.39
CA MET A 1 -5.39 13.30 -9.88
C MET A 1 -4.42 14.22 -10.62
N MET A 2 -4.12 13.99 -11.91
CA MET A 2 -3.04 14.69 -12.65
C MET A 2 -3.15 16.23 -12.79
N LYS A 3 -4.35 16.81 -12.67
CA LYS A 3 -4.54 18.27 -12.67
C LYS A 3 -4.04 18.97 -11.40
N ASP A 4 -3.97 18.25 -10.27
CA ASP A 4 -3.38 18.78 -9.06
C ASP A 4 -1.85 18.57 -9.12
N PRO A 5 -1.04 19.65 -9.11
CA PRO A 5 0.41 19.55 -9.30
C PRO A 5 1.09 18.75 -8.19
N PHE A 6 0.43 18.55 -7.04
CA PHE A 6 0.92 17.66 -6.01
C PHE A 6 1.24 16.28 -6.56
N PHE A 7 0.36 15.67 -7.35
CA PHE A 7 0.53 14.31 -7.87
C PHE A 7 1.65 14.17 -8.90
N LYS A 8 2.28 15.28 -9.31
CA LYS A 8 3.43 15.29 -10.22
C LYS A 8 4.74 15.56 -9.50
N PHE A 9 4.70 16.42 -8.48
CA PHE A 9 5.91 17.00 -7.90
C PHE A 9 6.02 16.83 -6.37
N GLY A 10 4.98 16.32 -5.71
CA GLY A 10 4.84 16.40 -4.26
C GLY A 10 4.47 17.81 -3.79
N VAL A 11 4.89 18.19 -2.58
CA VAL A 11 4.66 19.54 -2.06
C VAL A 11 5.35 20.56 -2.97
N THR A 12 4.57 21.50 -3.51
CA THR A 12 5.02 22.42 -4.55
C THR A 12 4.32 23.79 -4.45
N THR A 13 4.92 24.80 -5.07
CA THR A 13 4.41 26.17 -5.17
C THR A 13 3.60 26.42 -6.45
N PHE A 14 3.45 25.42 -7.32
CA PHE A 14 2.63 25.56 -8.53
C PHE A 14 1.17 25.88 -8.20
N ALA A 15 0.54 26.69 -9.06
CA ALA A 15 -0.84 27.09 -8.88
C ALA A 15 -1.79 25.87 -8.86
N LEU A 16 -2.67 25.84 -7.86
CA LEU A 16 -3.74 24.85 -7.79
C LEU A 16 -4.80 25.14 -8.85
N PRO A 17 -5.49 24.12 -9.39
CA PRO A 17 -6.71 24.33 -10.15
C PRO A 17 -7.74 25.14 -9.36
N SER A 18 -8.52 25.99 -10.04
CA SER A 18 -9.48 26.91 -9.41
C SER A 18 -10.43 26.23 -8.42
N TYR A 19 -10.90 25.02 -8.73
CA TYR A 19 -11.79 24.24 -7.87
C TYR A 19 -11.12 23.69 -6.60
N LEU A 20 -9.79 23.63 -6.53
CA LEU A 20 -9.03 23.22 -5.34
C LEU A 20 -8.55 24.40 -4.51
N GLN A 21 -8.45 25.60 -5.10
CA GLN A 21 -8.00 26.81 -4.39
C GLN A 21 -8.92 27.22 -3.24
N LEU A 22 -10.21 26.87 -3.33
CA LEU A 22 -11.21 27.20 -2.31
C LEU A 22 -11.19 26.26 -1.09
N LEU A 23 -10.43 25.16 -1.14
CA LEU A 23 -10.43 24.17 -0.08
C LEU A 23 -9.48 24.56 1.07
N PRO A 24 -9.90 24.40 2.34
CA PRO A 24 -8.99 24.43 3.47
C PRO A 24 -7.85 23.42 3.32
N LEU A 25 -6.66 23.77 3.82
CA LEU A 25 -5.46 22.92 3.70
C LEU A 25 -5.64 21.50 4.26
N SER A 26 -6.41 21.35 5.34
CA SER A 26 -6.73 20.05 5.95
C SER A 26 -7.60 19.19 5.03
N ILE A 27 -8.59 19.79 4.37
CA ILE A 27 -9.48 19.10 3.41
C ILE A 27 -8.70 18.75 2.14
N LEU A 28 -7.86 19.66 1.65
CA LEU A 28 -7.00 19.40 0.50
C LEU A 28 -6.03 18.23 0.78
N ARG A 29 -5.44 18.21 1.99
CA ARG A 29 -4.61 17.09 2.45
C ARG A 29 -5.41 15.79 2.50
N LEU A 30 -6.59 15.79 3.12
CA LEU A 30 -7.44 14.60 3.21
C LEU A 30 -7.81 14.06 1.83
N TYR A 31 -8.23 14.94 0.93
CA TYR A 31 -8.53 14.61 -0.47
C TYR A 31 -7.35 13.92 -1.17
N ARG A 32 -6.14 14.48 -1.06
CA ARG A 32 -4.93 13.90 -1.64
C ARG A 32 -4.63 12.52 -1.06
N GLN A 33 -4.74 12.38 0.25
CA GLN A 33 -4.49 11.11 0.94
C GLN A 33 -5.50 10.03 0.56
N ILE A 34 -6.78 10.38 0.40
CA ILE A 34 -7.81 9.44 -0.06
C ILE A 34 -7.52 8.98 -1.48
N LEU A 35 -7.22 9.91 -2.40
CA LEU A 35 -6.91 9.56 -3.79
C LEU A 35 -5.69 8.64 -3.89
N GLU A 36 -4.63 8.95 -3.15
CA GLU A 36 -3.42 8.12 -3.10
C GLU A 36 -3.71 6.75 -2.50
N PHE A 37 -4.45 6.69 -1.39
CA PHE A 37 -4.83 5.43 -0.79
C PHE A 37 -5.63 4.56 -1.77
N CYS A 38 -6.58 5.15 -2.53
CA CYS A 38 -7.30 4.45 -3.59
C CYS A 38 -6.38 3.99 -4.71
N ALA A 39 -5.48 4.85 -5.20
CA ALA A 39 -4.55 4.53 -6.28
C ALA A 39 -3.60 3.39 -5.89
N ILE A 40 -3.02 3.44 -4.69
CA ILE A 40 -2.13 2.41 -4.15
C ILE A 40 -2.90 1.09 -3.98
N THR A 41 -4.07 1.13 -3.34
CA THR A 41 -4.90 -0.08 -3.11
C THR A 41 -5.25 -0.76 -4.42
N LEU A 42 -5.69 0.02 -5.41
CA LEU A 42 -6.07 -0.48 -6.73
C LEU A 42 -4.85 -1.07 -7.46
N SER A 43 -3.76 -0.30 -7.53
CA SER A 43 -2.52 -0.73 -8.19
C SER A 43 -2.00 -2.05 -7.62
N LEU A 44 -1.94 -2.16 -6.29
CA LEU A 44 -1.46 -3.35 -5.62
C LEU A 44 -2.35 -4.58 -5.87
N TYR A 45 -3.67 -4.39 -5.85
CA TYR A 45 -4.62 -5.45 -6.15
C TYR A 45 -4.44 -5.99 -7.57
N ILE A 46 -4.34 -5.11 -8.57
CA ILE A 46 -4.18 -5.49 -9.97
C ILE A 46 -2.85 -6.18 -10.22
N ASN A 47 -1.75 -5.59 -9.74
CA ASN A 47 -0.42 -6.17 -9.92
C ASN A 47 -0.32 -7.58 -9.31
N SER A 48 -1.08 -7.84 -8.24
CA SER A 48 -1.14 -9.16 -7.61
C SER A 48 -2.13 -10.10 -8.30
N ALA A 49 -3.20 -9.57 -8.90
CA ALA A 49 -4.21 -10.36 -9.61
C ALA A 49 -3.73 -10.81 -11.00
N ILE A 50 -2.91 -10.01 -11.69
CA ILE A 50 -2.42 -10.33 -13.05
C ILE A 50 -1.71 -11.70 -13.09
N PRO A 51 -0.72 -12.00 -12.22
CA PRO A 51 -0.08 -13.32 -12.20
C PRO A 51 -1.08 -14.45 -11.97
N ALA A 52 -2.04 -14.28 -11.05
CA ALA A 52 -3.07 -15.29 -10.79
C ALA A 52 -3.93 -15.56 -12.04
N VAL A 53 -4.39 -14.51 -12.73
CA VAL A 53 -5.20 -14.64 -13.95
C VAL A 53 -4.40 -15.28 -15.08
N VAL A 54 -3.14 -14.88 -15.27
CA VAL A 54 -2.30 -15.43 -16.35
C VAL A 54 -1.92 -16.88 -16.06
N ILE A 55 -1.43 -17.18 -14.86
CA ILE A 55 -0.94 -18.51 -14.49
C ILE A 55 -2.10 -19.49 -14.37
N SER A 56 -3.16 -19.14 -13.64
CA SER A 56 -4.32 -20.03 -13.44
C SER A 56 -5.27 -20.04 -14.63
N GLY A 57 -5.54 -18.89 -15.25
CA GLY A 57 -6.56 -18.77 -16.30
C GLY A 57 -6.07 -19.09 -17.72
N ILE A 58 -4.84 -18.71 -18.07
CA ILE A 58 -4.32 -18.90 -19.44
C ILE A 58 -3.55 -20.20 -19.56
N PHE A 59 -2.62 -20.48 -18.64
CA PHE A 59 -1.73 -21.64 -18.74
C PHE A 59 -2.27 -22.88 -18.01
N GLY A 60 -2.83 -22.68 -16.82
CA GLY A 60 -3.46 -23.72 -16.03
C GLY A 60 -2.50 -24.74 -15.39
N PRO A 61 -3.04 -25.70 -14.61
CA PRO A 61 -2.26 -26.66 -13.82
C PRO A 61 -1.39 -27.61 -14.65
N ARG A 62 -1.64 -27.75 -15.95
CA ARG A 62 -0.82 -28.59 -16.83
C ARG A 62 0.60 -28.05 -17.01
N ILE A 63 0.76 -26.73 -16.95
CA ILE A 63 2.07 -26.07 -17.15
C ILE A 63 2.67 -25.67 -15.81
N PHE A 64 1.86 -25.11 -14.90
CA PHE A 64 2.33 -24.54 -13.63
C PHE A 64 1.97 -25.37 -12.38
N GLY A 65 1.35 -26.54 -12.56
CA GLY A 65 0.97 -27.42 -11.45
C GLY A 65 0.05 -26.73 -10.44
N LEU A 66 0.31 -26.96 -9.16
CA LEU A 66 -0.48 -26.41 -8.05
C LEU A 66 -0.50 -24.87 -8.03
N SER A 67 0.51 -24.20 -8.57
CA SER A 67 0.56 -22.72 -8.60
C SER A 67 -0.48 -22.11 -9.54
N ALA A 68 -1.04 -22.90 -10.46
CA ALA A 68 -2.15 -22.49 -11.32
C ALA A 68 -3.53 -22.84 -10.74
N GLU A 69 -3.60 -23.45 -9.56
CA GLU A 69 -4.88 -23.64 -8.89
C GLU A 69 -5.42 -22.30 -8.36
N PRO A 70 -6.71 -21.97 -8.58
CA PRO A 70 -7.28 -20.69 -8.14
C PRO A 70 -7.16 -20.43 -6.64
N TRP A 71 -7.17 -21.49 -5.82
CA TRP A 71 -7.03 -21.41 -4.37
C TRP A 71 -5.59 -21.22 -3.89
N TYR A 72 -4.60 -21.35 -4.78
CA TYR A 72 -3.19 -21.13 -4.46
C TYR A 72 -2.89 -19.65 -4.18
N TRP A 73 -3.63 -18.74 -4.81
CA TRP A 73 -3.45 -17.31 -4.71
C TRP A 73 -4.35 -16.75 -3.60
N PRO A 74 -3.80 -16.41 -2.41
CA PRO A 74 -4.60 -15.87 -1.32
C PRO A 74 -5.15 -14.48 -1.69
N SER A 75 -6.24 -14.10 -1.03
CA SER A 75 -6.77 -12.75 -1.15
C SER A 75 -5.72 -11.71 -0.76
N PHE A 76 -5.59 -10.66 -1.57
CA PHE A 76 -4.60 -9.62 -1.33
C PHE A 76 -4.91 -8.78 -0.07
N TRP A 77 -6.21 -8.56 0.16
CA TRP A 77 -6.75 -7.94 1.36
C TRP A 77 -7.33 -9.01 2.28
N GLY A 78 -7.24 -8.77 3.59
CA GLY A 78 -7.99 -9.52 4.58
C GLY A 78 -9.37 -8.91 4.85
N SER A 79 -10.09 -9.46 5.83
CA SER A 79 -11.43 -8.95 6.17
C SER A 79 -11.37 -7.54 6.75
N PHE A 80 -12.20 -6.64 6.23
CA PHE A 80 -12.36 -5.29 6.76
C PHE A 80 -12.91 -5.28 8.20
N SER A 81 -13.64 -6.32 8.61
CA SER A 81 -14.11 -6.47 10.00
C SER A 81 -12.96 -6.43 11.01
N ASN A 82 -11.74 -6.84 10.63
CA ASN A 82 -10.57 -6.69 11.50
C ASN A 82 -10.31 -5.22 11.89
N VAL A 83 -10.56 -4.27 10.98
CA VAL A 83 -10.39 -2.84 11.25
C VAL A 83 -11.42 -2.37 12.28
N LEU A 84 -12.68 -2.79 12.12
CA LEU A 84 -13.77 -2.44 13.03
C LEU A 84 -13.58 -3.07 14.41
N GLU A 85 -13.17 -4.34 14.47
CA GLU A 85 -13.05 -5.10 15.72
C GLU A 85 -11.77 -4.81 16.49
N ARG A 86 -10.65 -4.63 15.79
CA ARG A 86 -9.31 -4.56 16.38
C ARG A 86 -8.57 -3.25 16.09
N GLY A 87 -9.22 -2.29 15.43
CA GLY A 87 -8.64 -0.97 15.16
C GLY A 87 -7.37 -1.06 14.33
N LEU A 88 -6.33 -0.33 14.76
CA LEU A 88 -5.08 -0.20 14.01
C LEU A 88 -4.27 -1.51 13.99
N ASP A 89 -4.34 -2.31 15.05
CA ASP A 89 -3.76 -3.66 15.09
C ASP A 89 -4.43 -4.57 14.05
N GLY A 90 -5.76 -4.45 13.90
CA GLY A 90 -6.52 -5.16 12.88
C GLY A 90 -6.25 -4.68 11.46
N PHE A 91 -6.11 -3.37 11.28
CA PHE A 91 -5.74 -2.78 10.00
C PHE A 91 -4.44 -3.38 9.47
N TRP A 92 -3.36 -3.34 10.24
CA TRP A 92 -2.06 -3.86 9.80
C TRP A 92 -1.96 -5.40 9.86
N GLY A 93 -2.51 -6.02 10.91
CA GLY A 93 -2.34 -7.45 11.17
C GLY A 93 -3.31 -8.38 10.44
N GLY A 94 -4.41 -7.84 9.91
CA GLY A 94 -5.51 -8.67 9.37
C GLY A 94 -6.29 -8.09 8.20
N PHE A 95 -6.06 -6.84 7.78
CA PHE A 95 -6.73 -6.25 6.62
C PHE A 95 -5.74 -5.86 5.51
N TRP A 96 -4.77 -5.00 5.83
CA TRP A 96 -3.84 -4.41 4.89
C TRP A 96 -2.83 -5.45 4.36
N HIS A 97 -2.64 -5.46 3.04
CA HIS A 97 -1.50 -6.05 2.33
C HIS A 97 -1.07 -7.45 2.82
N GLN A 98 -2.00 -8.41 2.84
CA GLN A 98 -1.80 -9.71 3.48
C GLN A 98 -0.73 -10.58 2.81
N SER A 99 -0.34 -10.28 1.57
CA SER A 99 0.75 -10.96 0.85
C SER A 99 2.11 -10.89 1.56
N PHE A 100 2.39 -9.81 2.31
CA PHE A 100 3.65 -9.69 3.08
C PHE A 100 3.58 -10.28 4.48
N ARG A 101 2.40 -10.69 4.96
CA ARG A 101 2.21 -11.11 6.34
C ARG A 101 3.10 -12.30 6.71
N ILE A 102 3.25 -13.27 5.80
CA ILE A 102 4.13 -14.42 6.04
C ILE A 102 5.56 -13.94 6.23
N VAL A 103 6.08 -13.11 5.33
CA VAL A 103 7.46 -12.61 5.38
C VAL A 103 7.72 -11.86 6.69
N PHE A 104 6.82 -10.95 7.07
CA PHE A 104 7.03 -10.10 8.25
C PHE A 104 6.79 -10.80 9.59
N THR A 105 5.97 -11.87 9.63
CA THR A 105 5.67 -12.58 10.90
C THR A 105 6.54 -13.82 11.12
N THR A 106 7.21 -14.33 10.08
CA THR A 106 8.01 -15.56 10.17
C THR A 106 9.12 -15.50 11.23
N PRO A 107 9.91 -14.41 11.35
CA PRO A 107 10.98 -14.36 12.35
C PRO A 107 10.45 -14.51 13.79
N THR A 108 9.36 -13.81 14.14
CA THR A 108 8.76 -13.94 15.47
C THR A 108 8.12 -15.31 15.69
N ARG A 109 7.50 -15.90 14.66
CA ARG A 109 6.99 -17.28 14.72
C ARG A 109 8.11 -18.29 14.97
N TYR A 110 9.27 -18.09 14.36
CA TYR A 110 10.45 -18.91 14.62
C TYR A 110 10.89 -18.80 16.09
N LEU A 111 10.96 -17.59 16.64
CA LEU A 111 11.32 -17.39 18.05
C LEU A 111 10.34 -18.07 19.02
N ILE A 112 9.04 -18.00 18.72
CA ILE A 112 8.01 -18.68 19.52
C ILE A 112 8.13 -20.20 19.39
N LYS A 113 8.36 -20.72 18.18
CA LYS A 113 8.46 -22.15 17.90
C LYS A 113 9.66 -22.81 18.61
N ASN A 114 10.74 -22.07 18.81
CA ASN A 114 11.96 -22.55 19.47
C ASN A 114 12.03 -22.14 20.96
N ASP A 115 10.88 -21.81 21.57
CA ASP A 115 10.75 -21.48 22.98
C ASP A 115 11.58 -20.26 23.47
N TYR A 116 12.10 -19.44 22.55
CA TYR A 116 12.78 -18.18 22.89
C TYR A 116 11.80 -17.08 23.32
N LEU A 117 10.54 -17.18 22.92
CA LEU A 117 9.46 -16.28 23.31
C LEU A 117 8.21 -17.06 23.71
N LYS A 118 7.66 -16.75 24.89
CA LYS A 118 6.41 -17.37 25.34
C LYS A 118 5.23 -16.95 24.43
N PRO A 119 4.46 -17.89 23.86
CA PRO A 119 3.24 -17.56 23.10
C PRO A 119 2.29 -16.69 23.90
N HIS A 120 1.59 -15.77 23.22
CA HIS A 120 0.60 -14.86 23.82
C HIS A 120 1.12 -13.92 24.93
N SER A 121 2.44 -13.83 25.14
CA SER A 121 3.03 -12.88 26.07
C SER A 121 3.13 -11.47 25.47
N SER A 122 3.17 -10.46 26.34
CA SER A 122 3.45 -9.07 25.93
C SER A 122 4.79 -8.94 25.21
N ALA A 123 5.79 -9.72 25.61
CA ALA A 123 7.11 -9.77 24.96
C ALA A 123 7.00 -10.29 23.52
N ALA A 124 6.26 -11.37 23.29
CA ALA A 124 6.02 -11.90 21.95
C ALA A 124 5.25 -10.91 21.06
N MET A 125 4.25 -10.22 21.63
CA MET A 125 3.48 -9.19 20.94
C MET A 125 4.38 -8.01 20.53
N LEU A 126 5.18 -7.48 21.46
CA LEU A 126 6.08 -6.36 21.20
C LEU A 126 7.17 -6.74 20.17
N CYS A 127 7.77 -7.93 20.31
CA CYS A 127 8.72 -8.45 19.35
C CYS A 127 8.09 -8.57 17.95
N SER A 128 6.87 -9.10 17.85
CA SER A 128 6.15 -9.21 16.58
C SER A 128 5.94 -7.86 15.92
N LEU A 129 5.56 -6.83 16.69
CA LEU A 129 5.35 -5.49 16.16
C LEU A 129 6.67 -4.88 15.69
N ILE A 130 7.71 -4.90 16.53
CA ILE A 130 9.01 -4.29 16.20
C ILE A 130 9.60 -4.95 14.95
N VAL A 131 9.69 -6.28 14.92
CA VAL A 131 10.31 -6.99 13.80
C VAL A 131 9.52 -6.77 12.50
N ALA A 132 8.19 -6.92 12.53
CA ALA A 132 7.38 -6.77 11.33
C ALA A 132 7.48 -5.36 10.73
N PHE A 133 7.38 -4.32 11.57
CA PHE A 133 7.43 -2.94 11.10
C PHE A 133 8.84 -2.47 10.75
N CYS A 134 9.90 -2.99 11.39
CA CYS A 134 11.28 -2.74 10.97
C CYS A 134 11.58 -3.36 9.60
N LEU A 135 11.14 -4.60 9.34
CA LEU A 135 11.28 -5.23 8.03
C LEU A 135 10.50 -4.48 6.95
N SER A 136 9.28 -4.04 7.27
CA SER A 136 8.48 -3.20 6.38
C SER A 136 9.16 -1.86 6.10
N ALA A 137 9.68 -1.19 7.14
CA ALA A 137 10.42 0.06 7.00
C ALA A 137 11.67 -0.10 6.11
N LEU A 138 12.44 -1.18 6.32
CA LEU A 138 13.64 -1.46 5.52
C LEU A 138 13.31 -1.70 4.05
N MET A 139 12.26 -2.48 3.78
CA MET A 139 11.79 -2.75 2.41
C MET A 139 11.39 -1.46 1.70
N HIS A 140 10.61 -0.60 2.36
CA HIS A 140 10.17 0.67 1.77
C HIS A 140 11.28 1.72 1.69
N TRP A 141 12.22 1.71 2.63
CA TRP A 141 13.44 2.52 2.56
C TRP A 141 14.27 2.15 1.32
N ALA A 142 14.52 0.85 1.12
CA ALA A 142 15.27 0.36 -0.04
C ALA A 142 14.54 0.68 -1.36
N GLY A 143 13.22 0.49 -1.40
CA GLY A 143 12.40 0.89 -2.55
C GLY A 143 12.42 2.39 -2.84
N CYS A 144 12.55 3.23 -1.81
CA CYS A 144 12.62 4.68 -1.98
C CYS A 144 13.99 5.14 -2.53
N ILE A 145 15.08 4.46 -2.16
CA ILE A 145 16.44 4.76 -2.65
C ILE A 145 16.59 4.53 -4.15
N VAL A 146 15.86 3.54 -4.69
CA VAL A 146 15.93 3.23 -6.13
C VAL A 146 15.09 4.17 -6.99
N PHE A 147 14.37 5.13 -6.40
CA PHE A 147 13.69 6.17 -7.17
C PHE A 147 14.71 7.09 -7.86
N PHE A 148 14.44 7.44 -9.11
CA PHE A 148 15.33 8.28 -9.94
C PHE A 148 15.33 9.77 -9.55
N ILE A 149 14.52 10.16 -8.56
CA ILE A 149 14.29 11.56 -8.16
C ILE A 149 14.71 11.72 -6.70
N ASN A 150 15.06 12.95 -6.30
CA ASN A 150 15.36 13.31 -4.92
C ASN A 150 14.14 13.03 -4.01
N THR A 151 14.14 11.88 -3.34
CA THR A 151 13.19 11.46 -2.31
C THR A 151 13.90 11.26 -0.97
N ASN A 152 13.14 11.21 0.11
CA ASN A 152 13.64 10.98 1.45
C ASN A 152 13.25 9.58 1.95
N ALA A 153 14.15 8.62 1.75
CA ALA A 153 13.96 7.23 2.18
C ALA A 153 13.75 7.11 3.70
N VAL A 154 14.32 8.01 4.50
CA VAL A 154 14.13 8.01 5.96
C VAL A 154 12.67 8.37 6.31
N ARG A 155 12.06 9.36 5.66
CA ARG A 155 10.64 9.69 5.86
C ARG A 155 9.75 8.50 5.53
N MET A 156 10.03 7.83 4.41
CA MET A 156 9.32 6.62 4.00
C MET A 156 9.43 5.51 5.08
N ALA A 157 10.63 5.28 5.61
CA ALA A 157 10.86 4.30 6.67
C ALA A 157 10.15 4.69 7.98
N LEU A 158 10.21 5.97 8.37
CA LEU A 158 9.60 6.50 9.59
C LEU A 158 8.09 6.28 9.63
N PHE A 159 7.42 6.33 8.47
CA PHE A 159 6.00 5.99 8.39
C PHE A 159 5.70 4.60 8.97
N PHE A 160 6.55 3.60 8.72
CA PHE A 160 6.34 2.24 9.24
C PHE A 160 6.79 2.10 10.68
N ILE A 161 7.90 2.75 11.06
CA ILE A 161 8.43 2.72 12.43
C ILE A 161 7.47 3.33 13.46
N ILE A 162 6.64 4.30 13.06
CA ILE A 162 5.68 4.93 13.99
C ILE A 162 4.41 4.08 14.21
N GLN A 163 4.07 3.14 13.32
CA GLN A 163 2.81 2.37 13.41
C GLN A 163 2.69 1.50 14.68
N PRO A 164 3.73 0.80 15.16
CA PRO A 164 3.70 0.13 16.46
C PRO A 164 3.29 1.06 17.60
N MET A 165 3.74 2.32 17.59
CA MET A 165 3.40 3.29 18.63
C MET A 165 1.90 3.58 18.60
N GLY A 166 1.31 3.75 17.42
CA GLY A 166 -0.14 3.92 17.28
C GLY A 166 -0.94 2.75 17.80
N ILE A 167 -0.46 1.52 17.58
CA ILE A 167 -1.10 0.30 18.09
C ILE A 167 -1.02 0.27 19.62
N LEU A 168 0.16 0.57 20.18
CA LEU A 168 0.36 0.58 21.64
C LEU A 168 -0.45 1.69 22.32
N ILE A 169 -0.54 2.88 21.72
CA ILE A 169 -1.38 3.99 22.21
C ILE A 169 -2.85 3.56 22.22
N GLN A 170 -3.36 2.98 21.13
CA GLN A 170 -4.75 2.51 21.09
C GLN A 170 -5.02 1.46 22.17
N LYS A 171 -4.11 0.48 22.33
CA LYS A 171 -4.21 -0.55 23.36
C LYS A 171 -4.22 0.04 24.77
N ALA A 172 -3.34 1.00 25.05
CA ALA A 172 -3.28 1.66 26.35
C ALA A 172 -4.56 2.45 26.64
N LEU A 173 -5.04 3.25 25.68
CA LEU A 173 -6.30 4.00 25.81
C LEU A 173 -7.48 3.06 26.10
N CYS A 174 -7.63 2.00 25.31
CA CYS A 174 -8.68 1.00 25.51
C CYS A 174 -8.59 0.34 26.89
N ALA A 175 -7.38 0.00 27.36
CA ALA A 175 -7.19 -0.57 28.69
C ALA A 175 -7.59 0.42 29.81
N THR A 176 -7.27 1.70 29.68
CA THR A 176 -7.62 2.72 30.67
C THR A 176 -9.12 2.96 30.78
N VAL A 177 -9.85 2.94 29.65
CA VAL A 177 -11.30 3.19 29.64
C VAL A 177 -12.16 1.93 29.56
N GLN A 178 -11.55 0.74 29.70
CA GLN A 178 -12.23 -0.56 29.56
C GLN A 178 -13.53 -0.69 30.36
N PRO A 179 -13.63 -0.22 31.63
CA PRO A 179 -14.87 -0.31 32.41
C PRO A 179 -16.05 0.44 31.77
N TYR A 180 -15.76 1.54 31.06
CA TYR A 180 -16.75 2.32 30.33
C TYR A 180 -17.04 1.71 28.96
N LEU A 181 -16.01 1.23 28.26
CA LEU A 181 -16.17 0.58 26.95
C LEU A 181 -17.11 -0.61 27.01
N ASN A 182 -17.10 -1.40 28.09
CA ASN A 182 -17.98 -2.56 28.25
C ASN A 182 -19.47 -2.18 28.30
N LYS A 183 -19.79 -0.92 28.61
CA LYS A 183 -21.17 -0.40 28.66
C LYS A 183 -21.62 0.22 27.34
N ILE A 184 -20.70 0.41 26.39
CA ILE A 184 -20.98 1.05 25.10
C ILE A 184 -21.41 -0.02 24.08
N PRO A 185 -22.47 0.24 23.29
CA PRO A 185 -22.89 -0.62 22.18
C PRO A 185 -21.73 -0.99 21.24
N GLN A 186 -21.78 -2.19 20.69
CA GLN A 186 -20.74 -2.73 19.79
C GLN A 186 -20.48 -1.81 18.59
N ASP A 187 -21.53 -1.29 17.95
CA ASP A 187 -21.41 -0.43 16.77
C ASP A 187 -20.64 0.87 17.07
N ILE A 188 -20.84 1.45 18.25
CA ILE A 188 -20.13 2.66 18.68
C ILE A 188 -18.65 2.36 18.93
N ARG A 189 -18.33 1.20 19.51
CA ARG A 189 -16.93 0.75 19.69
C ARG A 189 -16.25 0.52 18.33
N TYR A 190 -16.96 -0.06 17.37
CA TYR A 190 -16.47 -0.27 16.01
C TYR A 190 -16.23 1.06 15.28
N ALA A 191 -17.17 2.00 15.38
CA ALA A 191 -16.98 3.35 14.86
C ALA A 191 -15.78 4.05 15.49
N GLY A 192 -15.58 3.90 16.80
CA GLY A 192 -14.41 4.43 17.52
C GLY A 192 -13.08 3.83 17.03
N ASN A 193 -13.03 2.51 16.85
CA ASN A 193 -11.86 1.83 16.28
C ASN A 193 -11.55 2.33 14.86
N PHE A 194 -12.57 2.43 14.01
CA PHE A 194 -12.42 2.91 12.65
C PHE A 194 -11.95 4.37 12.61
N LEU A 195 -12.56 5.24 13.42
CA LEU A 195 -12.18 6.65 13.53
C LEU A 195 -10.74 6.80 14.00
N TYR A 196 -10.31 6.00 14.98
CA TYR A 196 -8.93 6.00 15.44
C TYR A 196 -7.95 5.65 14.31
N VAL A 197 -8.26 4.62 13.51
CA VAL A 197 -7.45 4.23 12.35
C VAL A 197 -7.37 5.36 11.34
N LEU A 198 -8.50 5.99 11.00
CA LEU A 198 -8.54 7.11 10.06
C LEU A 198 -7.71 8.30 10.55
N VAL A 199 -7.87 8.70 11.81
CA VAL A 199 -7.13 9.82 12.40
C VAL A 199 -5.64 9.51 12.43
N TRP A 200 -5.25 8.32 12.89
CA TRP A 200 -3.85 7.92 12.96
C TRP A 200 -3.19 7.94 11.58
N LEU A 201 -3.81 7.28 10.59
CA LEU A 201 -3.29 7.25 9.23
C LEU A 201 -3.31 8.62 8.56
N PHE A 202 -4.33 9.46 8.81
CA PHE A 202 -4.35 10.84 8.33
C PHE A 202 -3.13 11.62 8.81
N LEU A 203 -2.81 11.51 10.10
CA LEU A 203 -1.69 12.21 10.73
C LEU A 203 -0.34 11.72 10.21
N THR A 204 -0.15 10.41 10.03
CA THR A 204 1.16 9.83 9.68
C THR A 204 1.42 9.68 8.18
N SER A 205 0.39 9.52 7.35
CA SER A 205 0.53 9.09 5.95
C SER A 205 1.29 10.06 5.04
N ASN A 206 1.40 11.35 5.40
CA ASN A 206 2.24 12.30 4.65
C ASN A 206 3.72 11.87 4.59
N LEU A 207 4.21 11.14 5.59
CA LEU A 207 5.57 10.59 5.60
C LEU A 207 5.81 9.59 4.46
N PHE A 208 4.74 8.95 3.98
CA PHE A 208 4.77 7.91 2.96
C PHE A 208 4.33 8.45 1.59
N ILE A 209 3.16 9.09 1.56
CA ILE A 209 2.50 9.53 0.33
C ILE A 209 3.34 10.56 -0.43
N GLU A 210 3.94 11.52 0.28
CA GLU A 210 4.75 12.54 -0.39
C GLU A 210 5.96 11.93 -1.10
N GLU A 211 6.58 10.91 -0.51
CA GLU A 211 7.75 10.24 -1.09
C GLU A 211 7.35 9.33 -2.26
N LEU A 212 6.18 8.68 -2.20
CA LEU A 212 5.64 7.94 -3.34
C LEU A 212 5.36 8.86 -4.53
N VAL A 213 4.72 10.00 -4.26
CA VAL A 213 4.35 10.97 -5.29
C VAL A 213 5.60 11.59 -5.92
N ARG A 214 6.58 12.01 -5.10
CA ARG A 214 7.88 12.51 -5.57
C ARG A 214 8.68 11.44 -6.32
N GLY A 215 8.53 10.17 -5.94
CA GLY A 215 9.08 9.02 -6.64
C GLY A 215 8.44 8.75 -8.00
N GLY A 216 7.40 9.51 -8.38
CA GLY A 216 6.75 9.40 -9.69
C GLY A 216 5.74 8.25 -9.79
N THR A 217 5.36 7.62 -8.67
CA THR A 217 4.41 6.49 -8.70
C THR A 217 3.06 6.87 -9.30
N CYS A 218 2.61 8.11 -9.09
CA CYS A 218 1.38 8.65 -9.67
C CYS A 218 1.48 8.93 -11.18
N LEU A 219 2.70 9.03 -11.71
CA LEU A 219 2.97 9.26 -13.14
C LEU A 219 2.93 7.96 -13.93
N LEU A 220 3.15 6.83 -13.25
CA LEU A 220 3.06 5.52 -13.83
C LEU A 220 1.59 5.09 -13.87
N PRO A 221 1.02 4.79 -15.06
CA PRO A 221 -0.33 4.30 -15.14
C PRO A 221 -0.44 2.97 -14.39
N ALA A 222 -1.43 2.84 -13.51
CA ALA A 222 -1.69 1.58 -12.82
C ALA A 222 -2.19 0.47 -13.75
N PHE A 223 -2.72 0.85 -14.92
CA PHE A 223 -3.34 -0.05 -15.88
C PHE A 223 -2.75 0.14 -17.29
N PRO A 224 -2.68 -0.95 -18.08
CA PRO A 224 -2.35 -0.86 -19.50
C PRO A 224 -3.44 -0.14 -20.32
N ILE A 225 -4.69 -0.14 -19.83
CA ILE A 225 -5.83 0.47 -20.51
C ILE A 225 -6.43 1.57 -19.64
N SER A 226 -6.56 2.78 -20.17
CA SER A 226 -7.22 3.91 -19.51
C SER A 226 -8.45 4.35 -20.29
N ILE A 227 -9.63 4.20 -19.68
CA ILE A 227 -10.89 4.73 -20.21
C ILE A 227 -10.81 6.25 -20.34
N MET A 228 -10.21 6.93 -19.36
CA MET A 228 -10.08 8.39 -19.37
C MET A 228 -9.20 8.89 -20.52
N GLN A 229 -8.15 8.14 -20.86
CA GLN A 229 -7.30 8.43 -22.02
C GLN A 229 -8.03 8.11 -23.33
N GLY A 230 -8.76 6.98 -23.39
CA GLY A 230 -9.58 6.60 -24.54
C GLY A 230 -10.69 7.61 -24.86
N LEU A 231 -11.25 8.25 -23.83
CA LEU A 231 -12.23 9.33 -23.96
C LEU A 231 -11.59 10.72 -24.20
N GLY A 232 -10.27 10.82 -24.30
CA GLY A 232 -9.57 12.10 -24.56
C GLY A 232 -9.56 13.07 -23.38
N ILE A 233 -9.86 12.61 -22.17
CA ILE A 233 -9.91 13.42 -20.94
C ILE A 233 -8.53 13.47 -20.26
N SER A 234 -7.63 12.54 -20.59
CA SER A 234 -6.28 12.46 -20.01
C SER A 234 -5.31 13.47 -20.60
N GLU A 235 -4.39 13.96 -19.78
CA GLU A 235 -3.26 14.79 -20.19
C GLU A 235 -2.12 13.98 -20.87
N THR A 236 -2.13 12.65 -20.73
CA THR A 236 -1.03 11.75 -21.14
C THR A 236 -1.08 11.31 -22.61
N GLY A 237 -2.00 11.84 -23.41
CA GLY A 237 -2.14 11.54 -24.84
C GLY A 237 -3.48 10.91 -25.22
N SER A 238 -3.65 10.61 -26.51
CA SER A 238 -4.86 9.99 -27.08
C SER A 238 -4.77 8.46 -27.08
N GLY A 239 -5.92 7.79 -26.97
CA GLY A 239 -6.04 6.34 -27.16
C GLY A 239 -6.22 5.56 -25.86
N TRP A 240 -6.48 4.26 -26.00
CA TRP A 240 -6.83 3.40 -24.86
C TRP A 240 -5.60 2.86 -24.12
N TRP A 241 -4.46 2.74 -24.81
CA TRP A 241 -3.24 2.17 -24.26
C TRP A 241 -2.42 3.20 -23.47
N SER A 242 -2.13 2.88 -22.21
CA SER A 242 -1.48 3.79 -21.27
C SER A 242 -0.01 3.48 -21.00
N TRP A 243 0.51 2.32 -21.39
CA TRP A 243 1.91 1.93 -21.16
C TRP A 243 2.78 2.04 -22.41
N PRO A 244 3.14 3.25 -22.88
CA PRO A 244 3.96 3.39 -24.08
C PRO A 244 5.36 2.77 -23.89
N GLN A 245 5.91 2.79 -22.68
CA GLN A 245 7.15 2.09 -22.38
C GLN A 245 7.07 0.55 -22.46
N LEU A 246 5.90 -0.06 -22.73
CA LEU A 246 5.77 -1.50 -22.99
C LEU A 246 5.49 -1.79 -24.46
N TYR A 247 5.82 -0.87 -25.37
CA TYR A 247 5.84 -1.16 -26.80
C TYR A 247 6.97 -2.14 -27.12
N ILE A 248 6.65 -3.43 -26.99
CA ILE A 248 7.49 -4.50 -27.48
C ILE A 248 7.71 -4.25 -28.97
N ARG A 249 8.92 -3.86 -29.34
CA ARG A 249 9.32 -3.62 -30.72
C ARG A 249 10.43 -4.57 -31.09
N TRP A 250 10.41 -5.02 -32.33
CA TRP A 250 11.53 -5.76 -32.89
C TRP A 250 12.69 -4.78 -33.15
N HIS A 251 13.81 -4.97 -32.46
CA HIS A 251 15.07 -4.31 -32.78
C HIS A 251 15.87 -5.23 -33.70
N THR A 252 16.28 -4.71 -34.86
CA THR A 252 17.23 -5.39 -35.74
C THR A 252 18.60 -4.74 -35.53
N GLY A 253 19.53 -5.49 -34.95
CA GLY A 253 20.93 -5.09 -34.84
C GLY A 253 21.78 -5.61 -36.00
N ASP A 254 23.04 -5.20 -36.07
CA ASP A 254 23.98 -5.57 -37.14
C ASP A 254 24.21 -7.08 -37.27
N LYS A 255 23.96 -7.82 -36.19
CA LYS A 255 24.11 -9.29 -36.10
C LYS A 255 22.83 -9.93 -35.60
N TRP A 256 22.61 -11.19 -35.95
CA TRP A 256 21.37 -11.90 -35.56
C TRP A 256 21.19 -11.98 -34.04
N TRP A 257 22.28 -12.10 -33.27
CA TRP A 257 22.23 -12.14 -31.79
C TRP A 257 22.11 -10.75 -31.15
N THR A 258 22.21 -9.68 -31.93
CA THR A 258 21.89 -8.31 -31.51
C THR A 258 20.49 -7.88 -31.95
N SER A 259 19.77 -8.77 -32.65
CA SER A 259 18.38 -8.56 -33.01
C SER A 259 17.46 -9.29 -32.04
N GLY A 260 16.31 -8.70 -31.71
CA GLY A 260 15.35 -9.31 -30.80
C GLY A 260 14.25 -8.36 -30.37
N LEU A 261 13.42 -8.83 -29.45
CA LEU A 261 12.40 -7.98 -28.84
C LEU A 261 13.07 -7.02 -27.84
N THR A 262 12.80 -5.74 -27.98
CA THR A 262 13.18 -4.70 -27.03
C THR A 262 11.93 -3.97 -26.53
N ILE A 263 12.08 -3.32 -25.39
CA ILE A 263 11.06 -2.54 -24.69
C ILE A 263 11.47 -1.07 -24.80
#